data_AF-A0A955CR47-F1
#
_entry.id   AF-A0A955CR47-F1
#
_cell.length_a   1.000
_cell.length_b   1.000
_cell.length_c   1.000
_cell.angle_alpha   90.00
_cell.angle_beta   90.00
_cell.angle_gamma   90.00
#
_symmetry.space_group_name_H-M   'P 1'
#
loop_
_entity.id
_entity.type
_entity.pdbx_description
1 polymer ?
#
loop_
_entity_poly.entity_id
_entity_poly.type
_entity_poly.pdbx_seq_one_letter_code
_entity_poly.pdbx_strand_id
1 'polypeptide(L)'
;MTDRRSGPPLFDLMRDRGDRPDAPRPQQPQQPKQSSAQPNPQPVASSQAPAKPAPQPVRAETRQTAWDSTGGVSRAERSAAAMLDEPAPRDTGISLSTTKFYSLIAIALVLIVGAWAGGYKIGFGDGKDSMSQFIQDEPVVTPPANNQQVSEPTNSGSGGLESPASTQRPQPQNSNTSQPGNPQQSGTIMSPTGYRAQDPRTEGMNYLVLATLPTEQAADAIQFMQANGLTVIGVPVLDSRASSANNPSRYTLYSLGLAIPGNRWSAMSDQRLEHQQVVARLGAQWQRERRGGSDFSQTNWEKYEP
;
A
#
# COMPACT_ATOMS: atom_id res chain seq x y z
N MET A 1 -1.13 -24.05 -39.39
CA MET A 1 -0.64 -24.78 -38.20
C MET A 1 0.84 -24.48 -38.06
N THR A 2 1.18 -23.54 -37.18
CA THR A 2 2.58 -23.19 -36.88
C THR A 2 2.71 -23.16 -35.36
N ASP A 3 3.54 -24.08 -34.86
CA ASP A 3 3.82 -24.28 -33.45
C ASP A 3 4.49 -23.06 -32.82
N ARG A 4 3.86 -22.53 -31.77
CA ARG A 4 4.46 -21.51 -30.91
C ARG A 4 5.37 -22.19 -29.90
N ARG A 5 6.68 -22.10 -30.16
CA ARG A 5 7.76 -22.49 -29.23
C ARG A 5 7.58 -21.79 -27.88
N SER A 6 7.33 -22.58 -26.84
CA SER A 6 7.36 -22.19 -25.44
C SER A 6 8.80 -21.91 -25.02
N GLY A 7 9.13 -20.65 -24.78
CA GLY A 7 10.38 -20.28 -24.10
C GLY A 7 10.34 -20.67 -22.62
N PRO A 8 11.49 -20.93 -21.98
CA PRO A 8 11.54 -21.28 -20.57
C PRO A 8 10.97 -20.14 -19.69
N PRO A 9 10.29 -20.47 -18.59
CA PRO A 9 9.68 -19.49 -17.71
C PRO A 9 10.73 -18.55 -17.12
N LEU A 10 10.42 -17.24 -17.12
CA LEU A 10 11.27 -16.14 -16.69
C LEU A 10 11.85 -16.29 -15.26
N PHE A 11 11.31 -17.21 -14.46
CA PHE A 11 11.70 -17.45 -13.08
C PHE A 11 13.04 -18.20 -12.94
N ASP A 12 13.51 -18.91 -13.96
CA ASP A 12 14.80 -19.63 -13.88
C ASP A 12 16.02 -18.70 -14.01
N LEU A 13 15.87 -17.52 -14.61
CA LEU A 13 16.98 -16.56 -14.79
C LEU A 13 17.38 -15.80 -13.52
N MET A 14 16.57 -15.85 -12.45
CA MET A 14 16.87 -15.14 -11.20
C MET A 14 17.55 -16.02 -10.14
N ARG A 15 17.58 -17.35 -10.31
CA ARG A 15 18.25 -18.25 -9.35
C ARG A 15 19.77 -18.27 -9.48
N ASP A 16 20.31 -17.88 -10.63
CA ASP A 16 21.72 -18.07 -10.97
C ASP A 16 22.65 -16.89 -10.57
N ARG A 17 22.17 -15.97 -9.72
CA ARG A 17 22.94 -14.80 -9.26
C ARG A 17 23.57 -14.94 -7.87
N GLY A 18 23.46 -16.10 -7.23
CA GLY A 18 23.84 -16.31 -5.83
C GLY A 18 25.31 -16.65 -5.55
N ASP A 19 26.01 -17.34 -6.45
CA ASP A 19 27.30 -17.96 -6.12
C ASP A 19 28.49 -17.31 -6.85
N ARG A 20 28.91 -16.13 -6.38
CA ARG A 20 30.24 -15.59 -6.70
C ARG A 20 31.12 -15.67 -5.45
N PRO A 21 32.07 -16.62 -5.36
CA PRO A 21 32.94 -16.79 -4.19
C PRO A 21 33.93 -15.64 -3.96
N ASP A 22 34.07 -14.70 -4.92
CA ASP A 22 35.05 -13.61 -4.86
C ASP A 22 34.46 -12.22 -4.52
N ALA A 23 33.19 -12.14 -4.10
CA ALA A 23 32.61 -10.86 -3.71
C ALA A 23 33.14 -10.40 -2.34
N PRO A 24 33.73 -9.19 -2.22
CA PRO A 24 34.23 -8.68 -0.95
C PRO A 24 33.07 -8.54 0.05
N ARG A 25 33.22 -9.17 1.23
CA ARG A 25 32.22 -9.12 2.30
C ARG A 25 31.93 -7.67 2.70
N PRO A 26 30.66 -7.24 2.78
CA PRO A 26 30.31 -5.93 3.31
C PRO A 26 30.80 -5.82 4.76
N GLN A 27 31.60 -4.79 5.04
CA GLN A 27 32.09 -4.48 6.38
C GLN A 27 30.91 -4.15 7.28
N GLN A 28 30.79 -4.87 8.41
CA GLN A 28 29.80 -4.56 9.44
C GLN A 28 29.99 -3.12 9.94
N PRO A 29 28.92 -2.30 10.02
CA PRO A 29 28.98 -0.99 10.64
C PRO A 29 29.47 -1.12 12.08
N GLN A 30 30.57 -0.46 12.40
CA GLN A 30 31.09 -0.39 13.76
C GLN A 30 30.06 0.36 14.64
N GLN A 31 29.51 -0.34 15.63
CA GLN A 31 28.66 0.27 16.63
C GLN A 31 29.44 1.35 17.39
N PRO A 32 28.90 2.58 17.53
CA PRO A 32 29.51 3.59 18.36
C PRO A 32 29.49 3.14 19.83
N LYS A 33 30.68 3.13 20.45
CA LYS A 33 30.86 2.91 21.89
C LYS A 33 30.03 3.95 22.67
N GLN A 34 28.93 3.52 23.26
CA GLN A 34 28.19 4.32 24.24
C GLN A 34 29.06 4.49 25.49
N SER A 35 29.53 5.72 25.70
CA SER A 35 30.18 6.16 26.92
C SER A 35 29.14 6.18 28.04
N SER A 36 29.29 5.27 29.00
CA SER A 36 28.46 5.20 30.20
C SER A 36 29.09 6.09 31.29
N ALA A 37 28.40 7.18 31.61
CA ALA A 37 28.64 7.93 32.83
C ALA A 37 27.29 8.33 33.41
N GLN A 38 26.71 7.46 34.25
CA GLN A 38 25.60 7.84 35.11
C GLN A 38 25.84 7.28 36.52
N PRO A 39 25.89 8.14 37.55
CA PRO A 39 26.17 7.72 38.91
C PRO A 39 24.92 7.16 39.60
N ASN A 40 25.19 6.06 40.29
CA ASN A 40 24.46 5.37 41.34
C ASN A 40 23.78 6.34 42.34
N PRO A 41 22.56 6.02 42.83
CA PRO A 41 22.46 5.79 44.27
C PRO A 41 21.66 4.55 44.67
N GLN A 42 22.37 3.77 45.50
CA GLN A 42 22.02 2.84 46.58
C GLN A 42 20.65 2.12 46.69
N PRO A 43 20.67 0.83 47.11
CA PRO A 43 19.49 -0.03 47.25
C PRO A 43 18.95 -0.06 48.68
N VAL A 44 17.62 -0.22 48.81
CA VAL A 44 16.96 -0.66 50.05
C VAL A 44 16.39 -2.07 49.87
N ALA A 45 16.88 -2.96 50.74
CA ALA A 45 16.36 -4.24 51.24
C ALA A 45 15.19 -4.92 50.48
N SER A 46 15.42 -6.07 49.84
CA SER A 46 15.33 -7.43 50.43
C SER A 46 13.90 -7.87 50.76
N SER A 47 13.27 -8.57 49.81
CA SER A 47 12.27 -9.60 50.10
C SER A 47 12.51 -10.78 49.16
N GLN A 48 12.82 -11.90 49.80
CA GLN A 48 13.16 -13.20 49.21
C GLN A 48 11.99 -13.76 48.40
N ALA A 49 12.28 -14.32 47.23
CA ALA A 49 11.41 -15.25 46.52
C ALA A 49 12.26 -16.35 45.85
N PRO A 50 11.73 -17.59 45.76
CA PRO A 50 12.53 -18.81 45.70
C PRO A 50 13.16 -19.09 44.34
N ALA A 51 14.30 -19.78 44.41
CA ALA A 51 15.15 -20.22 43.31
C ALA A 51 14.37 -20.94 42.20
N LYS A 52 14.47 -20.38 40.99
CA LYS A 52 14.03 -21.01 39.75
C LYS A 52 15.25 -21.75 39.14
N PRO A 53 15.13 -23.04 38.77
CA PRO A 53 16.25 -23.83 38.31
C PRO A 53 16.82 -23.33 36.98
N ALA A 54 18.14 -23.44 36.85
CA ALA A 54 18.94 -23.01 35.71
C ALA A 54 18.47 -23.65 34.38
N PRO A 55 18.44 -22.89 33.27
CA PRO A 55 18.24 -23.48 31.95
C PRO A 55 19.50 -24.26 31.54
N GLN A 56 19.30 -25.55 31.26
CA GLN A 56 20.31 -26.40 30.66
C GLN A 56 20.70 -25.86 29.27
N PRO A 57 21.99 -25.88 28.89
CA PRO A 57 22.41 -25.54 27.54
C PRO A 57 21.85 -26.60 26.56
N VAL A 58 20.92 -26.17 25.71
CA VAL A 58 20.40 -26.99 24.62
C VAL A 58 21.54 -27.19 23.62
N ARG A 59 22.08 -28.41 23.60
CA ARG A 59 23.07 -28.90 22.65
C ARG A 59 22.45 -28.81 21.25
N ALA A 60 22.97 -27.91 20.41
CA ALA A 60 22.62 -27.85 19.00
C ALA A 60 23.12 -29.13 18.31
N GLU A 61 22.24 -30.12 18.14
CA GLU A 61 22.47 -31.23 17.24
C GLU A 61 22.41 -30.71 15.80
N THR A 62 23.59 -30.58 15.19
CA THR A 62 23.73 -30.44 13.74
C THR A 62 23.17 -31.71 13.09
N ARG A 63 21.90 -31.68 12.68
CA ARG A 63 21.36 -32.67 11.73
C ARG A 63 22.05 -32.47 10.39
N GLN A 64 23.17 -33.16 10.21
CA GLN A 64 23.70 -33.46 8.89
C GLN A 64 22.69 -34.41 8.21
N THR A 65 21.86 -33.87 7.33
CA THR A 65 21.16 -34.70 6.35
C THR A 65 22.21 -35.20 5.36
N ALA A 66 22.80 -36.35 5.68
CA ALA A 66 23.46 -37.21 4.72
C ALA A 66 22.41 -37.64 3.69
N TRP A 67 22.43 -37.01 2.53
CA TRP A 67 21.78 -37.56 1.35
C TRP A 67 22.67 -38.67 0.83
N ASP A 68 22.22 -39.90 1.11
CA ASP A 68 22.68 -41.15 0.53
C ASP A 68 23.02 -41.00 -0.96
N SER A 69 24.32 -41.04 -1.26
CA SER A 69 24.85 -41.27 -2.59
C SER A 69 24.94 -42.77 -2.83
N THR A 70 23.80 -43.46 -2.87
CA THR A 70 23.81 -44.88 -3.23
C THR A 70 22.49 -45.32 -3.88
N GLY A 71 22.56 -45.70 -5.16
CA GLY A 71 21.68 -46.70 -5.73
C GLY A 71 20.43 -46.19 -6.44
N GLY A 72 20.61 -45.49 -7.55
CA GLY A 72 19.51 -45.13 -8.46
C GLY A 72 19.96 -45.04 -9.90
N VAL A 73 20.63 -46.10 -10.40
CA VAL A 73 21.02 -46.23 -11.81
C VAL A 73 19.75 -46.35 -12.65
N SER A 74 19.20 -45.21 -13.07
CA SER A 74 18.10 -45.18 -14.02
C SER A 74 18.57 -45.78 -15.33
N ARG A 75 17.84 -46.83 -15.73
CA ARG A 75 17.98 -47.71 -16.91
C ARG A 75 18.01 -47.00 -18.28
N ALA A 76 18.08 -45.67 -18.31
CA ALA A 76 18.08 -44.87 -19.54
C ALA A 76 19.48 -44.68 -20.17
N GLU A 77 20.57 -44.97 -19.44
CA GLU A 77 21.94 -44.72 -19.94
C GLU A 77 22.56 -45.86 -20.76
N ARG A 78 21.91 -47.02 -20.91
CA ARG A 78 22.49 -48.17 -21.65
C ARG A 78 22.22 -48.21 -23.15
N SER A 79 21.55 -47.21 -23.71
CA SER A 79 21.23 -47.20 -25.15
C SER A 79 22.07 -46.26 -26.00
N ALA A 80 23.03 -45.52 -25.41
CA ALA A 80 23.79 -44.49 -26.13
C ALA A 80 25.22 -44.91 -26.56
N ALA A 81 25.62 -46.17 -26.31
CA ALA A 81 26.99 -46.62 -26.58
C ALA A 81 27.20 -47.29 -27.96
N ALA A 82 26.24 -47.21 -28.90
CA ALA A 82 26.31 -47.98 -30.14
C ALA A 82 25.81 -47.25 -31.42
N MET A 83 25.90 -45.92 -31.47
CA MET A 83 25.88 -45.17 -32.74
C MET A 83 27.09 -44.23 -32.74
N LEU A 84 28.26 -44.73 -33.14
CA LEU A 84 28.77 -44.60 -34.51
C LEU A 84 28.74 -43.14 -34.98
N ASP A 85 29.79 -42.41 -34.58
CA ASP A 85 30.73 -41.78 -35.52
C ASP A 85 30.09 -40.97 -36.67
N GLU A 86 29.06 -40.20 -36.36
CA GLU A 86 28.64 -39.10 -37.24
C GLU A 86 29.48 -37.88 -36.86
N PRO A 87 30.34 -37.36 -37.77
CA PRO A 87 31.07 -36.13 -37.49
C PRO A 87 30.03 -35.03 -37.34
N ALA A 88 29.72 -34.67 -36.08
CA ALA A 88 28.84 -33.56 -35.78
C ALA A 88 29.29 -32.37 -36.63
N PRO A 89 28.42 -31.83 -37.52
CA PRO A 89 28.78 -30.68 -38.32
C PRO A 89 29.21 -29.62 -37.33
N ARG A 90 30.50 -29.26 -37.38
CA ARG A 90 31.04 -28.18 -36.58
C ARG A 90 30.26 -26.96 -37.00
N ASP A 91 29.28 -26.58 -36.18
CA ASP A 91 28.58 -25.32 -36.32
C ASP A 91 29.66 -24.27 -36.56
N THR A 92 29.66 -23.72 -37.77
CA THR A 92 30.49 -22.57 -38.13
C THR A 92 29.93 -21.42 -37.31
N GLY A 93 30.29 -21.40 -36.02
CA GLY A 93 29.90 -20.40 -35.06
C GLY A 93 30.29 -19.08 -35.67
N ILE A 94 29.29 -18.24 -35.90
CA ILE A 94 29.48 -16.90 -36.45
C ILE A 94 30.28 -16.13 -35.40
N SER A 95 31.60 -16.16 -35.51
CA SER A 95 32.48 -15.39 -34.63
C SER A 95 32.41 -13.94 -35.09
N LEU A 96 31.48 -13.17 -34.52
CA LEU A 96 31.55 -11.73 -34.65
C LEU A 96 32.81 -11.24 -33.94
N SER A 97 33.63 -10.48 -34.68
CA SER A 97 34.72 -9.72 -34.08
C SER A 97 34.18 -8.94 -32.88
N THR A 98 34.86 -9.05 -31.74
CA THR A 98 34.52 -8.39 -30.48
C THR A 98 34.19 -6.91 -30.68
N THR A 99 34.91 -6.24 -31.58
CA THR A 99 34.67 -4.84 -31.95
C THR A 99 33.28 -4.63 -32.55
N LYS A 100 32.85 -5.50 -33.48
CA LYS A 100 31.51 -5.41 -34.10
C LYS A 100 30.39 -5.64 -33.09
N PHE A 101 30.61 -6.54 -32.12
CA PHE A 101 29.64 -6.79 -31.05
C PHE A 101 29.44 -5.55 -30.17
N TYR A 102 30.53 -4.89 -29.74
CA TYR A 102 30.43 -3.65 -28.97
C TYR A 102 29.82 -2.50 -29.77
N SER A 103 30.10 -2.40 -31.07
CA SER A 103 29.43 -1.41 -31.94
C SER A 103 27.92 -1.62 -31.99
N LEU A 104 27.44 -2.87 -32.09
CA LEU A 104 26.01 -3.17 -32.07
C LEU A 104 25.35 -2.79 -30.75
N ILE A 105 26.00 -3.07 -29.61
CA ILE A 105 25.50 -2.66 -28.29
C ILE A 105 25.41 -1.13 -28.18
N ALA A 106 26.44 -0.41 -28.63
CA ALA A 106 26.44 1.05 -28.60
C ALA A 106 25.30 1.63 -29.44
N ILE A 107 25.07 1.10 -30.65
CA ILE A 107 23.93 1.51 -31.50
C ILE A 107 22.60 1.23 -30.80
N ALA A 108 22.43 0.05 -30.20
CA ALA A 108 21.22 -0.30 -29.47
C ALA A 108 20.93 0.65 -28.30
N LEU A 109 21.96 1.02 -27.53
CA LEU A 109 21.82 1.98 -26.43
C LEU A 109 21.43 3.38 -26.92
N VAL A 110 22.03 3.86 -28.01
CA VAL A 110 21.68 5.15 -28.62
C VAL A 110 20.22 5.15 -29.07
N LEU A 111 19.73 4.05 -29.66
CA LEU A 111 18.32 3.92 -30.07
C LEU A 111 17.37 3.93 -28.88
N ILE A 112 17.71 3.24 -27.78
CA ILE A 112 16.89 3.23 -26.56
C ILE A 112 16.80 4.64 -25.96
N VAL A 113 17.92 5.35 -25.84
CA VAL A 113 17.95 6.73 -25.33
C VAL A 113 17.19 7.68 -26.26
N GLY A 114 17.32 7.52 -27.58
CA GLY A 114 16.58 8.29 -28.57
C GLY A 114 15.06 8.07 -28.47
N ALA A 115 14.62 6.82 -28.33
CA ALA A 115 13.21 6.49 -28.15
C ALA A 115 12.65 7.05 -26.83
N TRP A 116 13.41 6.95 -25.74
CA TRP A 116 13.03 7.52 -24.45
C TRP A 116 12.89 9.05 -24.51
N ALA A 117 13.89 9.74 -25.10
CA ALA A 117 13.86 11.20 -25.25
C ALA A 117 12.74 11.67 -26.18
N GLY A 118 12.47 10.93 -27.26
CA GLY A 118 11.35 11.19 -28.17
C GLY A 118 10.00 11.04 -27.48
N GLY A 119 9.80 9.95 -26.74
CA GLY A 119 8.59 9.73 -25.95
C GLY A 119 8.37 10.79 -24.88
N TYR A 120 9.44 11.21 -24.20
CA TYR A 120 9.37 12.28 -23.20
C TYR A 120 8.95 13.62 -23.81
N LYS A 121 9.48 14.00 -24.99
CA LYS A 121 9.09 15.24 -25.66
C LYS A 121 7.63 15.25 -26.12
N ILE A 122 7.14 14.14 -26.67
CA ILE A 122 5.74 14.03 -27.13
C ILE A 122 4.79 14.12 -25.93
N GLY A 123 5.06 13.37 -24.85
CA GLY A 123 4.22 13.41 -23.65
C GLY A 123 4.20 14.77 -22.94
N PHE A 124 5.31 15.51 -22.96
CA PHE A 124 5.38 16.83 -22.32
C PHE A 124 4.69 17.95 -23.13
N GLY A 125 4.55 17.77 -24.45
CA GLY A 125 3.82 18.69 -25.33
C GLY A 125 2.31 18.62 -25.10
N ASP A 126 1.75 17.42 -25.23
CA ASP A 126 0.31 17.19 -25.08
C ASP A 126 -0.21 17.54 -23.68
N GLY A 127 0.64 17.41 -22.65
CA GLY A 127 0.31 17.81 -21.29
C GLY A 127 0.07 19.31 -21.12
N LYS A 128 0.78 20.18 -21.86
CA LYS A 128 0.62 21.64 -21.75
C LYS A 128 -0.66 22.14 -22.38
N ASP A 129 -0.99 21.64 -23.56
CA ASP A 129 -2.21 22.03 -24.26
C ASP A 129 -3.45 21.60 -23.45
N SER A 130 -3.40 20.38 -22.90
CA SER A 130 -4.43 19.86 -21.99
C SER A 130 -4.56 20.65 -20.69
N MET A 131 -3.50 21.28 -20.19
CA MET A 131 -3.56 22.05 -18.93
C MET A 131 -4.03 23.49 -19.16
N SER A 132 -3.68 24.10 -20.30
CA SER A 132 -4.15 25.45 -20.65
C SER A 132 -5.67 25.53 -20.84
N GLN A 133 -6.30 24.44 -21.29
CA GLN A 133 -7.75 24.38 -21.46
C GLN A 133 -8.51 24.28 -20.12
N PHE A 134 -7.84 23.92 -19.02
CA PHE A 134 -8.47 23.83 -17.69
C PHE A 134 -8.49 25.15 -16.91
N ILE A 135 -7.77 26.19 -17.37
CA ILE A 135 -7.67 27.46 -16.63
C ILE A 135 -8.63 28.54 -17.18
N GLN A 136 -9.21 28.37 -18.36
CA GLN A 136 -10.04 29.42 -18.96
C GLN A 136 -11.51 29.44 -18.50
N ASP A 137 -11.99 28.40 -17.82
CA ASP A 137 -13.41 28.27 -17.45
C ASP A 137 -13.62 28.24 -15.92
N GLU A 138 -12.89 29.05 -15.13
CA GLU A 138 -13.37 29.39 -13.79
C GLU A 138 -14.51 30.41 -13.90
N PRO A 139 -15.77 30.04 -13.60
CA PRO A 139 -16.84 31.03 -13.51
C PRO A 139 -16.51 31.98 -12.35
N VAL A 140 -16.39 33.27 -12.65
CA VAL A 140 -16.27 34.33 -11.64
C VAL A 140 -17.45 34.20 -10.67
N VAL A 141 -17.19 33.65 -9.48
CA VAL A 141 -18.18 33.55 -8.40
C VAL A 141 -18.37 34.95 -7.83
N THR A 142 -19.42 35.63 -8.27
CA THR A 142 -19.89 36.86 -7.64
C THR A 142 -20.32 36.53 -6.20
N PRO A 143 -19.72 37.13 -5.17
CA PRO A 143 -20.08 36.82 -3.79
C PRO A 143 -21.55 37.24 -3.52
N PRO A 144 -22.35 36.41 -2.83
CA PRO A 144 -23.73 36.74 -2.53
C PRO A 144 -23.79 37.94 -1.58
N ALA A 145 -24.61 38.93 -1.94
CA ALA A 145 -24.90 40.10 -1.13
C ALA A 145 -25.47 39.67 0.23
N ASN A 146 -24.80 40.12 1.28
CA ASN A 146 -25.11 39.92 2.68
C ASN A 146 -26.45 40.59 3.05
N ASN A 147 -27.56 39.85 3.01
CA ASN A 147 -28.85 40.28 3.57
C ASN A 147 -29.04 39.62 4.94
N GLN A 148 -28.48 40.25 5.98
CA GLN A 148 -28.79 39.94 7.37
C GLN A 148 -30.17 40.54 7.72
N GLN A 149 -31.21 39.69 7.74
CA GLN A 149 -32.45 39.99 8.44
C GLN A 149 -32.42 39.29 9.80
N VAL A 150 -32.01 40.05 10.80
CA VAL A 150 -32.15 39.74 12.22
C VAL A 150 -33.65 39.61 12.53
N SER A 151 -34.09 38.44 12.97
CA SER A 151 -35.42 38.24 13.55
C SER A 151 -35.25 38.05 15.06
N GLU A 152 -35.64 39.07 15.82
CA GLU A 152 -35.77 39.01 17.28
C GLU A 152 -36.89 38.06 17.69
N PRO A 153 -36.70 37.17 18.68
CA PRO A 153 -37.80 36.49 19.32
C PRO A 153 -38.42 37.39 20.40
N THR A 154 -39.57 37.98 20.07
CA THR A 154 -40.47 38.65 21.02
C THR A 154 -40.99 37.64 22.05
N ASN A 155 -40.55 37.83 23.30
CA ASN A 155 -41.00 37.09 24.46
C ASN A 155 -42.23 37.81 25.06
N SER A 156 -43.42 37.24 24.90
CA SER A 156 -44.68 37.79 25.43
C SER A 156 -45.62 36.69 25.94
N GLY A 157 -46.00 36.80 27.22
CA GLY A 157 -47.27 36.31 27.77
C GLY A 157 -47.17 34.96 28.52
N SER A 158 -47.12 34.92 29.86
CA SER A 158 -48.21 35.15 30.83
C SER A 158 -49.26 34.02 30.92
N GLY A 159 -49.11 33.18 31.95
CA GLY A 159 -50.16 32.78 32.89
C GLY A 159 -51.37 31.95 32.43
N GLY A 160 -51.56 30.79 33.06
CA GLY A 160 -52.89 30.38 33.51
C GLY A 160 -53.34 28.94 33.21
N LEU A 161 -53.48 28.18 34.32
CA LEU A 161 -54.59 27.27 34.65
C LEU A 161 -54.60 25.82 34.12
N GLU A 162 -54.47 24.94 35.12
CA GLU A 162 -54.91 23.56 35.30
C GLU A 162 -56.14 23.11 34.49
N SER A 163 -56.08 21.89 33.93
CA SER A 163 -57.16 20.87 33.97
C SER A 163 -56.83 19.58 33.18
N PRO A 164 -57.55 18.46 33.43
CA PRO A 164 -56.88 17.19 33.78
C PRO A 164 -56.92 16.09 32.71
N ALA A 165 -56.09 15.07 32.96
CA ALA A 165 -56.22 13.65 32.66
C ALA A 165 -57.12 13.27 31.47
N SER A 166 -56.50 13.07 30.31
CA SER A 166 -57.04 12.23 29.24
C SER A 166 -56.20 10.95 29.13
N THR A 167 -56.84 9.84 29.46
CA THR A 167 -56.36 8.46 29.26
C THR A 167 -56.05 8.24 27.79
N GLN A 168 -54.78 8.43 27.40
CA GLN A 168 -54.29 8.04 26.09
C GLN A 168 -54.08 6.52 26.05
N ARG A 169 -54.95 5.89 25.27
CA ARG A 169 -54.85 4.52 24.77
C ARG A 169 -53.45 4.27 24.19
N PRO A 170 -52.78 3.15 24.51
CA PRO A 170 -51.48 2.82 23.93
C PRO A 170 -51.65 2.61 22.42
N GLN A 171 -51.28 3.62 21.63
CA GLN A 171 -51.02 3.41 20.21
C GLN A 171 -49.80 2.48 20.13
N PRO A 172 -49.84 1.44 19.29
CA PRO A 172 -48.64 0.67 18.99
C PRO A 172 -47.61 1.66 18.47
N GLN A 173 -46.50 1.79 19.20
CA GLN A 173 -45.30 2.45 18.71
C GLN A 173 -44.93 1.71 17.43
N ASN A 174 -45.39 2.24 16.30
CA ASN A 174 -44.72 2.10 15.03
C ASN A 174 -43.35 2.69 15.30
N SER A 175 -42.42 1.83 15.70
CA SER A 175 -41.00 2.07 15.55
C SER A 175 -40.84 2.43 14.08
N ASN A 176 -40.82 3.73 13.80
CA ASN A 176 -40.24 4.31 12.62
C ASN A 176 -38.83 3.74 12.57
N THR A 177 -38.70 2.57 11.95
CA THR A 177 -37.48 2.10 11.34
C THR A 177 -37.09 3.26 10.46
N SER A 178 -36.19 4.10 10.98
CA SER A 178 -35.57 5.18 10.25
C SER A 178 -34.88 4.48 9.09
N GLN A 179 -35.62 4.36 7.99
CA GLN A 179 -35.09 3.91 6.73
C GLN A 179 -33.90 4.83 6.48
N PRO A 180 -32.67 4.30 6.41
CA PRO A 180 -31.47 5.13 6.31
C PRO A 180 -31.63 5.99 5.07
N GLY A 181 -32.01 7.25 5.26
CA GLY A 181 -32.18 8.21 4.18
C GLY A 181 -30.84 8.32 3.50
N ASN A 182 -30.78 7.82 2.26
CA ASN A 182 -29.61 7.59 1.43
C ASN A 182 -28.56 8.71 1.61
N PRO A 183 -27.59 8.61 2.55
CA PRO A 183 -26.73 9.72 2.92
C PRO A 183 -25.47 9.68 2.08
N GLN A 184 -25.60 9.40 0.78
CA GLN A 184 -24.48 9.46 -0.15
C GLN A 184 -24.35 10.90 -0.66
N GLN A 185 -24.17 11.84 0.29
CA GLN A 185 -23.74 13.19 -0.06
C GLN A 185 -22.31 13.06 -0.58
N SER A 186 -22.14 13.29 -1.89
CA SER A 186 -20.85 13.39 -2.55
C SER A 186 -19.94 14.31 -1.73
N GLY A 187 -18.80 13.80 -1.27
CA GLY A 187 -17.87 14.52 -0.39
C GLY A 187 -17.80 14.01 1.05
N THR A 188 -18.67 13.08 1.45
CA THR A 188 -18.62 12.54 2.82
C THR A 188 -17.50 11.50 2.97
N ILE A 189 -16.70 11.61 4.02
CA ILE A 189 -15.57 10.72 4.30
C ILE A 189 -16.06 9.49 5.05
N MET A 190 -15.64 8.32 4.56
CA MET A 190 -15.94 7.04 5.17
C MET A 190 -14.94 6.75 6.30
N SER A 191 -15.44 6.40 7.49
CA SER A 191 -14.63 6.01 8.65
C SER A 191 -15.16 4.72 9.26
N PRO A 192 -14.40 4.04 10.14
CA PRO A 192 -14.89 2.84 10.83
C PRO A 192 -16.14 3.09 11.68
N THR A 193 -16.35 4.33 12.12
CA THR A 193 -17.52 4.76 12.92
C THR A 193 -18.70 5.25 12.07
N GLY A 194 -18.61 5.16 10.74
CA GLY A 194 -19.60 5.68 9.81
C GLY A 194 -19.08 6.85 8.98
N TYR A 195 -20.01 7.58 8.36
CA TYR A 195 -19.70 8.70 7.47
C TYR A 195 -19.51 10.00 8.28
N ARG A 196 -18.51 10.81 7.90
CA ARG A 196 -18.18 12.09 8.53
C ARG A 196 -18.05 13.18 7.47
N ALA A 197 -18.55 14.37 7.77
CA ALA A 197 -18.45 15.52 6.87
C ALA A 197 -17.04 16.15 6.85
N GLN A 198 -16.27 16.01 7.93
CA GLN A 198 -14.96 16.63 8.07
C GLN A 198 -13.84 15.60 7.91
N ASP A 199 -12.77 16.00 7.19
CA ASP A 199 -11.56 15.21 7.05
C ASP A 199 -10.74 15.23 8.34
N PRO A 200 -10.42 14.06 8.95
CA PRO A 200 -9.60 14.02 10.14
C PRO A 200 -8.09 14.19 9.83
N ARG A 201 -7.68 14.24 8.56
CA ARG A 201 -6.30 14.53 8.17
C ARG A 201 -5.94 15.97 8.53
N THR A 202 -4.70 16.17 8.95
CA THR A 202 -4.15 17.50 9.27
C THR A 202 -3.38 18.01 8.06
N GLU A 203 -3.66 19.25 7.66
CA GLU A 203 -2.97 19.92 6.56
C GLU A 203 -1.44 19.87 6.76
N GLY A 204 -0.71 19.61 5.67
CA GLY A 204 0.76 19.59 5.69
C GLY A 204 1.38 18.29 6.19
N MET A 205 0.58 17.33 6.66
CA MET A 205 1.02 15.99 7.01
C MET A 205 0.97 15.05 5.80
N ASN A 206 1.90 14.11 5.74
CA ASN A 206 1.91 13.03 4.75
C ASN A 206 1.21 11.80 5.33
N TYR A 207 0.31 11.22 4.54
CA TYR A 207 -0.44 10.03 4.86
C TYR A 207 -0.18 8.94 3.82
N LEU A 208 -0.26 7.68 4.25
CA LEU A 208 -0.09 6.54 3.36
C LEU A 208 -1.40 6.23 2.62
N VAL A 209 -1.37 6.36 1.30
CA VAL A 209 -2.40 5.95 0.36
C VAL A 209 -2.31 4.46 0.13
N LEU A 210 -3.44 3.77 0.30
CA LEU A 210 -3.51 2.32 0.22
C LEU A 210 -3.97 1.87 -1.17
N ALA A 211 -5.19 2.27 -1.56
CA ALA A 211 -5.81 1.94 -2.84
C ALA A 211 -7.06 2.80 -3.08
N THR A 212 -7.52 2.86 -4.32
CA THR A 212 -8.83 3.40 -4.69
C THR A 212 -9.79 2.26 -4.99
N LEU A 213 -10.85 2.12 -4.18
CA LEU A 213 -11.79 1.01 -4.24
C LEU A 213 -13.23 1.49 -4.45
N PRO A 214 -14.13 0.65 -5.00
CA PRO A 214 -15.58 0.92 -4.97
C PRO A 214 -16.10 1.01 -3.53
N THR A 215 -17.19 1.75 -3.32
CA THR A 215 -17.79 2.00 -1.98
C THR A 215 -17.90 0.75 -1.09
N GLU A 216 -18.45 -0.34 -1.62
CA GLU A 216 -18.67 -1.57 -0.84
C GLU A 216 -17.35 -2.20 -0.38
N GLN A 217 -16.36 -2.28 -1.28
CA GLN A 217 -15.03 -2.81 -0.94
C GLN A 217 -14.26 -1.87 -0.03
N ALA A 218 -14.42 -0.55 -0.17
CA ALA A 218 -13.81 0.43 0.71
C ALA A 218 -14.33 0.28 2.15
N ALA A 219 -15.64 0.10 2.33
CA ALA A 219 -16.25 -0.12 3.64
C ALA A 219 -15.75 -1.41 4.31
N ASP A 220 -15.73 -2.53 3.57
CA ASP A 220 -15.22 -3.81 4.07
C ASP A 220 -13.72 -3.73 4.42
N ALA A 221 -12.91 -3.09 3.57
CA ALA A 221 -11.48 -2.90 3.82
C ALA A 221 -11.23 -2.04 5.07
N ILE A 222 -11.98 -0.95 5.26
CA ILE A 222 -11.88 -0.10 6.46
C ILE A 222 -12.22 -0.88 7.72
N GLN A 223 -13.29 -1.68 7.69
CA GLN A 223 -13.69 -2.52 8.83
C GLN A 223 -12.63 -3.59 9.13
N PHE A 224 -12.10 -4.26 8.09
CA PHE A 224 -11.05 -5.26 8.24
C PHE A 224 -9.77 -4.66 8.84
N MET A 225 -9.34 -3.50 8.34
CA MET A 225 -8.14 -2.82 8.83
C MET A 225 -8.31 -2.38 10.29
N GLN A 226 -9.47 -1.83 10.64
CA GLN A 226 -9.78 -1.45 12.02
C GLN A 226 -9.77 -2.66 12.97
N ALA A 227 -10.32 -3.80 12.55
CA ALA A 227 -10.30 -5.03 13.33
C ALA A 227 -8.86 -5.57 13.57
N ASN A 228 -7.92 -5.23 12.70
CA ASN A 228 -6.50 -5.57 12.83
C ASN A 228 -5.66 -4.43 13.43
N GLY A 229 -6.30 -3.41 14.02
CA GLY A 229 -5.62 -2.32 14.73
C GLY A 229 -5.06 -1.21 13.84
N LEU A 230 -5.38 -1.18 12.54
CA LEU A 230 -4.98 -0.11 11.64
C LEU A 230 -6.18 0.80 11.33
N THR A 231 -6.11 2.06 11.78
CA THR A 231 -7.16 3.04 11.47
C THR A 231 -6.99 3.57 10.04
N VAL A 232 -8.02 3.35 9.23
CA VAL A 232 -8.09 3.77 7.82
C VAL A 232 -9.36 4.58 7.61
N ILE A 233 -9.28 5.59 6.74
CA ILE A 233 -10.43 6.36 6.24
C ILE A 233 -10.53 6.23 4.73
N GLY A 234 -11.73 6.38 4.19
CA GLY A 234 -11.98 6.48 2.76
C GLY A 234 -12.40 7.89 2.39
N VAL A 235 -11.64 8.53 1.49
CA VAL A 235 -11.95 9.85 0.95
C VAL A 235 -12.55 9.68 -0.44
N PRO A 236 -13.72 10.28 -0.74
CA PRO A 236 -14.36 10.11 -2.04
C PRO A 236 -13.50 10.73 -3.15
N VAL A 237 -13.34 10.00 -4.25
CA VAL A 237 -12.64 10.51 -5.44
C VAL A 237 -13.63 11.35 -6.24
N LEU A 238 -13.47 12.67 -6.19
CA LEU A 238 -14.19 13.62 -7.01
C LEU A 238 -13.54 13.67 -8.40
N ASP A 239 -13.96 12.78 -9.29
CA ASP A 239 -13.58 12.90 -10.69
C ASP A 239 -14.39 14.03 -11.33
N SER A 240 -13.76 15.19 -11.51
CA SER A 240 -14.38 16.38 -12.10
C SER A 240 -14.84 16.18 -13.55
N ARG A 241 -14.36 15.14 -14.23
CA ARG A 241 -14.71 14.81 -15.62
C ARG A 241 -15.80 13.76 -15.71
N ALA A 242 -16.04 13.01 -14.64
CA ALA A 242 -17.10 12.03 -14.56
C ALA A 242 -18.45 12.73 -14.32
N SER A 243 -19.27 12.88 -15.37
CA SER A 243 -20.68 13.21 -15.20
C SER A 243 -21.31 12.24 -14.19
N SER A 244 -21.90 12.78 -13.11
CA SER A 244 -22.28 12.05 -11.89
C SER A 244 -23.31 10.92 -12.10
N ALA A 245 -23.85 10.77 -13.31
CA ALA A 245 -24.99 9.93 -13.58
C ALA A 245 -24.70 8.42 -13.66
N ASN A 246 -23.45 7.97 -13.90
CA ASN A 246 -23.22 6.54 -14.15
C ASN A 246 -21.89 5.95 -13.66
N ASN A 247 -21.11 6.70 -12.88
CA ASN A 247 -19.86 6.18 -12.33
C ASN A 247 -20.08 5.78 -10.87
N PRO A 248 -19.83 4.51 -10.49
CA PRO A 248 -19.93 4.11 -9.10
C PRO A 248 -18.93 4.93 -8.28
N SER A 249 -19.37 5.45 -7.13
CA SER A 249 -18.49 6.22 -6.26
C SER A 249 -17.29 5.38 -5.82
N ARG A 250 -16.10 5.97 -5.95
CA ARG A 250 -14.85 5.35 -5.53
C ARG A 250 -14.28 6.13 -4.35
N TYR A 251 -13.62 5.41 -3.47
CA TYR A 251 -12.96 5.97 -2.29
C TYR A 251 -11.49 5.62 -2.33
N THR A 252 -10.64 6.63 -2.16
CA THR A 252 -9.22 6.45 -1.91
C THR A 252 -9.02 6.24 -0.42
N LEU A 253 -8.40 5.12 -0.06
CA LEU A 253 -8.14 4.76 1.32
C LEU A 253 -6.83 5.37 1.80
N TYR A 254 -6.87 6.05 2.95
CA TYR A 254 -5.72 6.63 3.63
C TYR A 254 -5.56 6.01 5.01
N SER A 255 -4.35 5.58 5.35
CA SER A 255 -4.03 5.14 6.70
C SER A 255 -3.75 6.34 7.61
N LEU A 256 -4.41 6.38 8.77
CA LEU A 256 -4.17 7.36 9.83
C LEU A 256 -3.19 6.88 10.92
N GLY A 257 -2.71 5.63 10.83
CA GLY A 257 -1.79 5.06 11.83
C GLY A 257 -0.42 5.74 11.92
N LEU A 258 0.00 6.44 10.87
CA LEU A 258 1.26 7.20 10.84
C LEU A 258 1.07 8.47 9.98
N ALA A 259 1.12 9.63 10.63
CA ALA A 259 1.11 10.94 9.98
C ALA A 259 2.50 11.56 10.06
N ILE A 260 3.06 11.98 8.93
CA ILE A 260 4.46 12.43 8.86
C ILE A 260 4.53 13.91 8.48
N PRO A 261 5.03 14.78 9.38
CA PRO A 261 5.29 16.17 9.02
C PRO A 261 6.26 16.27 7.85
N GLY A 262 5.99 17.16 6.89
CA GLY A 262 6.85 17.34 5.72
C GLY A 262 8.33 17.61 6.06
N ASN A 263 8.60 18.36 7.14
CA ASN A 263 9.96 18.65 7.61
C ASN A 263 10.67 17.45 8.26
N ARG A 264 9.96 16.37 8.60
CA ARG A 264 10.51 15.15 9.21
C ARG A 264 10.52 13.96 8.25
N TRP A 265 10.09 14.15 7.00
CA TRP A 265 9.98 13.10 6.00
C TRP A 265 11.24 12.23 5.84
N SER A 266 12.40 12.87 5.70
CA SER A 266 13.69 12.20 5.53
C SER A 266 14.17 11.51 6.82
N ALA A 267 13.86 12.10 7.98
CA ALA A 267 14.27 11.55 9.27
C ALA A 267 13.42 10.34 9.71
N MET A 268 12.25 10.14 9.09
CA MET A 268 11.32 9.06 9.43
C MET A 268 11.29 7.94 8.37
N SER A 269 12.40 7.68 7.67
CA SER A 269 12.46 6.62 6.64
C SER A 269 12.10 5.24 7.17
N ASP A 270 12.56 4.92 8.37
CA ASP A 270 12.43 3.58 8.94
C ASP A 270 10.99 3.32 9.39
N GLN A 271 10.36 4.29 10.04
CA GLN A 271 8.95 4.22 10.42
C GLN A 271 8.04 4.13 9.19
N ARG A 272 8.40 4.81 8.08
CA ARG A 272 7.66 4.70 6.81
C ARG A 272 7.71 3.27 6.28
N LEU A 273 8.90 2.69 6.23
CA LEU A 273 9.10 1.34 5.72
C LEU A 273 8.38 0.31 6.59
N GLU A 274 8.49 0.43 7.91
CA GLU A 274 7.79 -0.45 8.86
C GLU A 274 6.28 -0.36 8.68
N HIS A 275 5.72 0.85 8.58
CA HIS A 275 4.29 1.06 8.37
C HIS A 275 3.81 0.47 7.04
N GLN A 276 4.58 0.64 5.96
CA GLN A 276 4.30 0.03 4.66
C GLN A 276 4.32 -1.51 4.73
N GLN A 277 5.27 -2.10 5.47
CA GLN A 277 5.34 -3.56 5.64
C GLN A 277 4.14 -4.11 6.43
N VAL A 278 3.71 -3.40 7.49
CA VAL A 278 2.50 -3.76 8.25
C VAL A 278 1.28 -3.76 7.33
N VAL A 279 1.11 -2.69 6.55
CA VAL A 279 0.01 -2.53 5.60
C VAL A 279 0.02 -3.62 4.52
N ALA A 280 1.17 -3.88 3.89
CA ALA A 280 1.29 -4.90 2.85
C ALA A 280 0.95 -6.30 3.38
N ARG A 281 1.37 -6.63 4.60
CA ARG A 281 1.02 -7.89 5.26
C ARG A 281 -0.50 -8.00 5.52
N LEU A 282 -1.12 -6.92 6.01
CA LEU A 282 -2.56 -6.87 6.24
C LEU A 282 -3.34 -6.95 4.92
N GLY A 283 -2.86 -6.32 3.85
CA GLY A 283 -3.50 -6.39 2.54
C GLY A 283 -3.41 -7.77 1.90
N ALA A 284 -2.27 -8.45 2.02
CA ALA A 284 -2.16 -9.86 1.63
C ALA A 284 -3.08 -10.78 2.45
N GLN A 285 -3.38 -10.44 3.70
CA GLN A 285 -4.35 -11.17 4.52
C GLN A 285 -5.79 -10.87 4.07
N TRP A 286 -6.15 -9.59 3.89
CA TRP A 286 -7.45 -9.15 3.38
C TRP A 286 -7.79 -9.80 2.04
N GLN A 287 -6.84 -9.83 1.11
CA GLN A 287 -7.03 -10.46 -0.20
C GLN A 287 -7.33 -11.97 -0.07
N ARG A 288 -6.71 -12.68 0.87
CA ARG A 288 -6.94 -14.11 1.10
C ARG A 288 -8.27 -14.37 1.82
N GLU A 289 -8.60 -13.59 2.84
CA GLU A 289 -9.76 -13.85 3.71
C GLU A 289 -11.06 -13.26 3.17
N ARG A 290 -11.01 -12.06 2.59
CA ARG A 290 -12.18 -11.32 2.09
C ARG A 290 -12.29 -11.30 0.57
N ARG A 291 -11.32 -11.89 -0.15
CA ARG A 291 -11.20 -11.79 -1.61
C ARG A 291 -11.15 -10.33 -2.09
N GLY A 292 -10.47 -9.48 -1.34
CA GLY A 292 -10.31 -8.05 -1.63
C GLY A 292 -9.70 -7.79 -3.01
N GLY A 293 -10.11 -6.69 -3.65
CA GLY A 293 -9.64 -6.31 -4.98
C GLY A 293 -8.22 -5.73 -5.04
N SER A 294 -7.58 -5.51 -3.89
CA SER A 294 -6.20 -5.01 -3.77
C SER A 294 -5.46 -5.77 -2.66
N ASP A 295 -4.14 -5.82 -2.73
CA ASP A 295 -3.27 -6.39 -1.69
C ASP A 295 -2.57 -5.29 -0.86
N PHE A 296 -2.87 -4.02 -1.14
CA PHE A 296 -2.24 -2.83 -0.56
C PHE A 296 -0.70 -2.86 -0.57
N SER A 297 -0.07 -3.58 -1.52
CA SER A 297 1.40 -3.59 -1.65
C SER A 297 1.91 -2.35 -2.39
N GLN A 298 1.09 -1.81 -3.29
CA GLN A 298 1.37 -0.63 -4.09
C GLN A 298 0.89 0.65 -3.38
N THR A 299 1.54 0.98 -2.27
CA THR A 299 1.21 2.19 -1.51
C THR A 299 2.01 3.40 -1.98
N ASN A 300 1.42 4.59 -1.85
CA ASN A 300 2.09 5.86 -2.05
C ASN A 300 1.93 6.73 -0.80
N TRP A 301 2.81 7.70 -0.59
CA TRP A 301 2.62 8.71 0.44
C TRP A 301 2.21 10.02 -0.21
N GLU A 302 1.14 10.62 0.28
CA GLU A 302 0.63 11.89 -0.21
C GLU A 302 0.55 12.89 0.93
N LYS A 303 1.02 14.11 0.66
CA LYS A 303 0.82 15.26 1.54
C LYS A 303 -0.64 15.68 1.43
N TYR A 304 -1.31 15.83 2.56
CA TYR A 304 -2.67 16.35 2.58
C TYR A 304 -2.66 17.87 2.44
N GLU A 305 -3.33 18.33 1.40
CA GLU A 305 -3.65 19.73 1.11
C GLU A 305 -5.18 19.77 0.88
N PRO A 306 -5.94 20.53 1.69
CA PRO A 306 -7.40 20.51 1.68
C PRO A 306 -8.02 21.12 0.42
#